data_AF-A0A2T9YGF2-F1
#
_entry.id   AF-A0A2T9YGF2-F1
#
_cell.length_a   1.000
_cell.length_b   1.000
_cell.length_c   1.000
_cell.angle_alpha   90.00
_cell.angle_beta   90.00
_cell.angle_gamma   90.00
#
_symmetry.space_group_name_H-M   'P 1'
#
loop_
_entity.id
_entity.type
_entity.pdbx_description
1 polymer ?
#
loop_
_entity_poly.entity_id
_entity_poly.type
_entity_poly.pdbx_seq_one_letter_code
_entity_poly.pdbx_strand_id
1 'polypeptide(L)'
;MEFRLKDLKIEELTEKVSQLLLARETVPAPITVPEPEDEFITTRAPASKLKIYPMLKDALPSIEEDFFRIQLTEEERKDAIYSCPR
;
A
#
# COMPACT_ATOMS: atom_id res chain seq x y z
N MET A 1 -38.06 38.17 -3.68
CA MET A 1 -36.96 38.21 -2.68
C MET A 1 -36.18 36.90 -2.59
N GLU A 2 -36.82 35.74 -2.75
CA GLU A 2 -36.19 34.41 -2.65
C GLU A 2 -35.04 34.15 -3.66
N PHE A 3 -35.16 34.61 -4.90
CA PHE A 3 -34.09 34.48 -5.91
C PHE A 3 -32.78 35.15 -5.50
N ARG A 4 -32.86 36.37 -4.94
CA ARG A 4 -31.71 37.13 -4.46
C ARG A 4 -30.98 36.47 -3.28
N LEU A 5 -31.70 35.70 -2.47
CA LEU A 5 -31.13 34.91 -1.36
C LEU A 5 -30.38 33.67 -1.88
N LYS A 6 -30.85 33.07 -2.97
CA LYS A 6 -30.17 31.94 -3.62
C LYS A 6 -28.85 32.38 -4.24
N ASP A 7 -28.84 33.53 -4.92
CA ASP A 7 -27.62 34.10 -5.51
C ASP A 7 -26.57 34.40 -4.44
N LEU A 8 -26.98 35.01 -3.32
CA LEU A 8 -26.09 35.32 -2.19
C LEU A 8 -25.48 34.06 -1.57
N LYS A 9 -26.27 32.99 -1.48
CA LYS A 9 -25.82 31.70 -0.93
C LYS A 9 -24.89 30.94 -1.87
N ILE A 10 -25.08 31.12 -3.19
CA ILE A 10 -24.18 30.58 -4.21
C ILE A 10 -22.83 31.31 -4.16
N GLU A 11 -22.83 32.63 -4.01
CA GLU A 11 -21.62 33.44 -3.90
C GLU A 11 -20.81 33.06 -2.64
N GLU A 12 -21.47 32.94 -1.48
CA GLU A 12 -20.84 32.49 -0.22
C GLU A 12 -20.19 31.11 -0.35
N LEU A 13 -20.89 30.16 -0.98
CA LEU A 13 -20.37 28.82 -1.20
C LEU A 13 -19.16 28.83 -2.14
N THR A 14 -19.20 29.67 -3.18
CA THR A 14 -18.13 29.80 -4.17
C THR A 14 -16.85 30.33 -3.50
N GLU A 15 -16.97 31.32 -2.62
CA GLU A 15 -15.86 31.86 -1.85
C GLU A 15 -15.21 30.77 -0.97
N LYS A 16 -16.02 30.02 -0.22
CA LYS A 16 -15.54 28.95 0.67
C LYS A 16 -14.81 27.85 -0.10
N VAL A 17 -15.31 27.45 -1.26
CA VAL A 17 -14.65 26.43 -2.10
C VAL A 17 -13.31 26.95 -2.63
N SER A 18 -13.22 28.21 -3.04
CA SER A 18 -11.97 28.82 -3.48
C SER A 18 -10.91 28.82 -2.36
N GLN A 19 -11.30 29.17 -1.13
CA GLN A 19 -10.41 29.13 0.04
C GLN A 19 -9.90 27.71 0.33
N LEU A 20 -10.76 26.69 0.23
CA LEU A 20 -10.37 25.29 0.44
C LEU A 20 -9.39 24.79 -0.64
N LEU A 21 -9.60 25.19 -1.89
CA LEU A 21 -8.69 24.86 -2.99
C LEU A 21 -7.32 25.48 -2.77
N LEU A 22 -7.27 26.76 -2.36
CA LEU A 22 -6.01 27.45 -2.03
C LEU A 22 -5.31 26.81 -0.83
N ALA A 23 -6.05 26.43 0.22
CA ALA A 23 -5.49 25.72 1.37
C ALA A 23 -4.87 24.37 0.97
N ARG A 24 -5.51 23.64 0.04
CA ARG A 24 -4.98 22.37 -0.47
C ARG A 24 -3.73 22.54 -1.34
N GLU A 25 -3.64 23.63 -2.09
CA GLU A 25 -2.48 23.94 -2.93
C GLU A 25 -1.29 24.47 -2.11
N THR A 26 -1.56 25.21 -1.03
CA THR A 26 -0.54 25.77 -0.13
C THR A 26 -0.07 24.78 0.93
N VAL A 27 -0.81 23.70 1.19
CA VAL A 27 -0.25 22.51 1.84
C VAL A 27 0.69 21.86 0.83
N PRO A 28 2.01 21.87 1.06
CA PRO A 28 2.94 21.13 0.21
C PRO A 28 2.40 19.70 0.11
N ALA A 29 2.35 19.16 -1.12
CA ALA A 29 2.05 17.74 -1.36
C ALA A 29 2.61 16.94 -0.20
N PRO A 30 1.79 16.07 0.47
CA PRO A 30 2.19 15.42 1.70
C PRO A 30 3.62 14.97 1.50
N ILE A 31 4.53 15.63 2.24
CA ILE A 31 5.93 15.27 2.26
C ILE A 31 5.85 13.76 2.36
N THR A 32 6.38 13.07 1.36
CA THR A 32 6.53 11.62 1.45
C THR A 32 7.51 11.43 2.59
N VAL A 33 6.98 11.51 3.81
CA VAL A 33 7.52 10.87 4.98
C VAL A 33 7.54 9.45 4.49
N PRO A 34 8.71 8.87 4.19
CA PRO A 34 8.75 7.45 3.92
C PRO A 34 8.04 6.84 5.13
N GLU A 35 6.95 6.10 4.90
CA GLU A 35 6.40 5.29 5.97
C GLU A 35 7.59 4.56 6.60
N PRO A 36 7.70 4.55 7.94
CA PRO A 36 8.75 3.76 8.57
C PRO A 36 8.66 2.38 7.97
N GLU A 37 9.78 1.87 7.44
CA GLU A 37 9.78 0.55 6.82
C GLU A 37 9.13 -0.41 7.81
N ASP A 38 8.02 -1.04 7.40
CA ASP A 38 7.25 -1.93 8.27
C ASP A 38 8.22 -2.90 8.94
N GLU A 39 8.28 -2.85 10.27
CA GLU A 39 9.21 -3.60 11.10
C GLU A 39 9.09 -5.12 10.87
N PHE A 40 7.93 -5.56 10.32
CA PHE A 40 7.66 -6.94 9.95
C PHE A 40 8.10 -7.29 8.52
N ILE A 41 8.43 -6.29 7.68
CA ILE A 41 9.02 -6.49 6.35
C ILE A 41 10.53 -6.67 6.51
N THR A 42 10.92 -7.90 6.81
CA THR A 42 12.34 -8.29 6.78
C THR A 42 12.76 -8.65 5.35
N THR A 43 13.86 -8.07 4.87
CA THR A 43 14.51 -8.47 3.62
C THR A 43 14.73 -9.98 3.60
N ARG A 44 14.10 -10.67 2.63
CA ARG A 44 14.16 -12.13 2.45
C ARG A 44 15.59 -12.62 2.68
N ALA A 45 15.76 -13.52 3.65
CA ALA A 45 17.07 -14.03 3.99
C ALA A 45 17.72 -14.71 2.76
N PRO A 46 19.04 -14.59 2.56
CA PRO A 46 19.70 -15.25 1.44
C PRO A 46 19.61 -16.78 1.59
N ALA A 47 19.74 -17.50 0.48
CA ALA A 47 19.83 -18.96 0.41
C ALA A 47 20.89 -19.60 1.33
N SER A 48 21.75 -18.77 1.95
CA SER A 48 22.71 -19.17 2.98
C SER A 48 22.08 -19.85 4.20
N LYS A 49 20.83 -19.54 4.60
CA LYS A 49 20.17 -20.21 5.74
C LYS A 49 19.97 -21.72 5.50
N LEU A 50 19.74 -22.12 4.25
CA LEU A 50 19.53 -23.52 3.89
C LEU A 50 20.83 -24.35 3.95
N LYS A 51 22.00 -23.71 3.92
CA LYS A 51 23.31 -24.38 4.05
C LYS A 51 23.50 -25.07 5.39
N ILE A 52 22.78 -24.65 6.42
CA ILE A 52 22.83 -25.21 7.77
C ILE A 52 22.08 -26.56 7.83
N TYR A 53 21.26 -26.87 6.83
CA TYR A 53 20.41 -28.06 6.78
C TYR A 53 20.67 -28.90 5.53
N PRO A 54 21.82 -29.58 5.43
CA PRO A 54 22.17 -30.38 4.26
C PRO A 54 21.17 -31.52 4.01
N MET A 55 20.72 -32.21 5.07
CA MET A 55 19.73 -33.29 4.94
C MET A 55 18.38 -32.80 4.39
N LEU A 56 18.03 -31.54 4.63
CA LEU A 56 16.78 -30.95 4.14
C LEU A 56 16.86 -30.66 2.64
N LYS A 57 18.03 -30.23 2.15
CA LYS A 57 18.31 -30.11 0.72
C LYS A 57 18.20 -31.45 0.01
N ASP A 58 18.76 -32.50 0.61
CA ASP A 58 18.77 -33.84 0.01
C ASP A 58 17.37 -34.46 -0.01
N ALA A 59 16.59 -34.26 1.05
CA ALA A 59 15.22 -34.78 1.13
C ALA A 59 14.24 -34.02 0.22
N LEU A 60 14.47 -32.73 -0.01
CA LEU A 60 13.59 -31.86 -0.79
C LEU A 60 14.41 -31.02 -1.77
N PRO A 61 14.78 -31.55 -2.94
CA PRO A 61 15.63 -30.83 -3.90
C PRO A 61 15.03 -29.49 -4.38
N SER A 62 13.69 -29.39 -4.48
CA SER A 62 13.00 -28.14 -4.88
C SER A 62 13.02 -27.07 -3.79
N ILE A 63 13.43 -27.40 -2.57
CA ILE A 63 13.37 -26.49 -1.43
C ILE A 63 14.30 -25.29 -1.63
N GLU A 64 15.39 -25.40 -2.40
CA GLU A 64 16.24 -24.24 -2.65
C GLU A 64 15.51 -23.11 -3.39
N GLU A 65 14.57 -23.47 -4.27
CA GLU A 65 13.69 -22.54 -4.98
C GLU A 65 12.42 -22.21 -4.17
N ASP A 66 11.83 -23.19 -3.47
CA ASP A 66 10.55 -23.05 -2.75
C ASP A 66 10.66 -22.46 -1.34
N PHE A 67 11.79 -22.64 -0.63
CA PHE A 67 11.98 -22.19 0.76
C PHE A 67 11.85 -20.69 0.88
N PHE A 68 12.27 -20.02 -0.17
CA PHE A 68 12.14 -18.60 -0.31
C PHE A 68 11.18 -18.35 -1.44
N ARG A 69 9.88 -18.45 -1.12
CA ARG A 69 8.84 -18.06 -2.05
C ARG A 69 9.15 -16.67 -2.63
N ILE A 70 8.86 -16.52 -3.92
CA ILE A 70 8.77 -15.20 -4.54
C ILE A 70 7.82 -14.38 -3.65
N GLN A 71 8.20 -13.15 -3.30
CA GLN A 71 7.27 -12.26 -2.65
C GLN A 71 6.12 -12.04 -3.64
N LEU A 72 5.00 -12.74 -3.43
CA LEU A 72 3.80 -12.55 -4.24
C LEU A 72 3.42 -11.08 -4.14
N THR A 73 3.10 -10.50 -5.29
CA THR A 73 2.55 -9.14 -5.34
C THR A 73 1.24 -9.08 -4.56
N GLU A 74 0.84 -7.89 -4.13
CA GLU A 74 -0.37 -7.72 -3.32
C GLU A 74 -1.61 -8.27 -4.04
N GLU A 75 -1.64 -8.10 -5.37
CA GLU A 75 -2.67 -8.62 -6.27
C GLU A 75 -2.72 -10.15 -6.24
N GLU A 76 -1.58 -10.82 -6.42
CA GLU A 76 -1.51 -12.29 -6.40
C GLU A 76 -1.83 -12.86 -5.01
N ARG A 77 -1.43 -12.17 -3.93
CA ARG A 77 -1.82 -12.53 -2.56
C ARG A 77 -3.34 -12.46 -2.37
N LYS A 78 -3.97 -11.38 -2.83
CA LYS A 78 -5.42 -11.20 -2.74
C LYS A 78 -6.13 -12.30 -3.52
N ASP A 79 -5.70 -12.56 -4.76
CA ASP A 79 -6.32 -13.59 -5.60
C ASP A 79 -6.22 -15.00 -5.01
N ALA A 80 -5.08 -15.37 -4.42
CA ALA A 80 -4.91 -16.65 -3.73
C ALA A 80 -5.84 -16.81 -2.51
N ILE A 81 -6.11 -15.71 -1.78
CA ILE A 81 -7.00 -15.73 -0.62
C ILE A 81 -8.47 -15.82 -1.06
N TYR A 82 -8.86 -15.05 -2.08
CA TYR A 82 -10.25 -14.97 -2.54
C TYR A 82 -10.66 -16.11 -3.48
N SER A 83 -9.70 -16.83 -4.09
CA SER A 83 -9.98 -18.02 -4.91
C SER A 83 -10.34 -19.26 -4.10
N CYS A 84 -10.11 -19.26 -2.78
CA CYS A 84 -10.46 -20.39 -1.94
C CYS A 84 -11.98 -20.45 -1.70
N PRO A 85 -12.65 -21.58 -2.00
CA PRO A 85 -14.08 -21.72 -1.75
C PRO A 85 -14.39 -21.67 -0.24
N ARG A 86 -15.54 -21.08 0.11
CA ARG A 86 -16.02 -20.95 1.49
C ARG A 86 -16.48 -22.27 2.09
#